data_AF-A0AAJ7Q0F7-F1
#
_entry.id   AF-A0AAJ7Q0F7-F1
#
_cell.length_a   1.000
_cell.length_b   1.000
_cell.length_c   1.000
_cell.angle_alpha   90.00
_cell.angle_beta   90.00
_cell.angle_gamma   90.00
#
_symmetry.space_group_name_H-M   'P 1'
#
loop_
_entity.id
_entity.type
_entity.pdbx_description
1 polymer ?
#
loop_
_entity_poly.entity_id
_entity_poly.type
_entity_poly.pdbx_seq_one_letter_code
_entity_poly.pdbx_strand_id
1 'polypeptide(L)'
;MLQFVTTTTQQNTAAESTSFPGLLDCLNHGLFTSRGKRAGFEEDEKTVSDLEEIQDLLKTTYEENTDDVNVAERYILSNIILSNRTPDSPQLTPVNELQRITHRFLGSPEGHRSPEFYLLVLLLFWPEEQPQVVQEEDDEKVEQEATGDDGSEEKTWEDEDSNEVSETEGEPAQLPHDLQQYVTFMERAYDRGSYAKYLRGRYLLPLFFLGKGSGLSKWIHKSKLDAIVEKMVDAEQPQSNKDKVMWIKNMWISGKVWQIPEIQEILLPVRVEPCHTSIMSQEHEEMFVCVGGKKIKASVKDEPSVLSPIRFYLGFTIRGPVLFKVPHMSGQ
;
A
#
# COMPACT_ATOMS: atom_id res chain seq x y z
N MET A 1 -52.74 -0.89 -33.00
CA MET A 1 -51.57 -0.06 -32.65
C MET A 1 -51.37 -0.19 -31.14
N LEU A 2 -50.58 -1.16 -30.71
CA LEU A 2 -50.22 -1.39 -29.30
C LEU A 2 -48.71 -1.62 -29.33
N GLN A 3 -47.95 -0.64 -28.85
CA GLN A 3 -46.50 -0.72 -28.70
C GLN A 3 -46.20 -1.50 -27.42
N PHE A 4 -45.47 -2.60 -27.56
CA PHE A 4 -44.86 -3.28 -26.43
C PHE A 4 -43.60 -2.50 -26.03
N VAL A 5 -43.64 -1.90 -24.85
CA VAL A 5 -42.47 -1.36 -24.16
C VAL A 5 -41.69 -2.55 -23.62
N THR A 6 -40.54 -2.85 -24.23
CA THR A 6 -39.57 -3.80 -23.66
C THR A 6 -38.76 -3.09 -22.60
N THR A 7 -39.11 -3.32 -21.34
CA THR A 7 -38.23 -3.03 -20.20
C THR A 7 -37.05 -4.00 -20.23
N THR A 8 -35.87 -3.51 -20.59
CA THR A 8 -34.60 -4.24 -20.46
C THR A 8 -34.24 -4.30 -18.98
N THR A 9 -34.51 -5.44 -18.35
CA THR A 9 -34.03 -5.76 -17.00
C THR A 9 -32.52 -6.00 -17.08
N GLN A 10 -31.73 -5.05 -16.55
CA GLN A 10 -30.28 -5.21 -16.39
C GLN A 10 -30.03 -6.27 -15.31
N GLN A 11 -29.62 -7.45 -15.76
CA GLN A 11 -29.35 -8.61 -14.92
C GLN A 11 -27.87 -8.52 -14.50
N ASN A 12 -27.58 -7.86 -13.37
CA ASN A 12 -26.23 -7.81 -12.81
C ASN A 12 -25.80 -9.23 -12.38
N THR A 13 -24.94 -9.86 -13.16
CA THR A 13 -24.22 -11.08 -12.79
C THR A 13 -23.20 -10.75 -11.71
N ALA A 14 -23.11 -11.59 -10.68
CA ALA A 14 -22.21 -11.41 -9.54
C ALA A 14 -20.70 -11.50 -9.88
N ALA A 15 -20.34 -11.73 -11.15
CA ALA A 15 -18.98 -11.94 -11.63
C ALA A 15 -18.22 -10.65 -11.99
N GLU A 16 -18.87 -9.49 -11.96
CA GLU A 16 -18.26 -8.18 -12.30
C GLU A 16 -18.40 -7.20 -11.12
N SER A 17 -18.06 -7.65 -9.91
CA SER A 17 -18.09 -6.77 -8.76
C SER A 17 -16.93 -5.78 -8.81
N THR A 18 -17.22 -4.51 -9.14
CA THR A 18 -16.28 -3.39 -8.97
C THR A 18 -16.15 -2.94 -7.52
N SER A 19 -16.64 -3.72 -6.55
CA SER A 19 -16.45 -3.43 -5.12
C SER A 19 -14.97 -3.51 -4.74
N PHE A 20 -14.56 -2.87 -3.64
CA PHE A 20 -13.16 -2.91 -3.20
C PHE A 20 -12.61 -4.36 -3.05
N PRO A 21 -13.32 -5.31 -2.40
CA PRO A 21 -12.87 -6.70 -2.37
C PRO A 21 -12.91 -7.39 -3.74
N GLY A 22 -13.87 -7.04 -4.60
CA GLY A 22 -13.96 -7.60 -5.96
C GLY A 22 -12.80 -7.16 -6.86
N LEU A 23 -12.35 -5.90 -6.72
CA LEU A 23 -11.17 -5.39 -7.40
C LEU A 23 -9.91 -6.15 -6.95
N LEU A 24 -9.70 -6.34 -5.65
CA LEU A 24 -8.57 -7.14 -5.16
C LEU A 24 -8.58 -8.57 -5.69
N ASP A 25 -9.77 -9.15 -5.89
CA ASP A 25 -9.93 -10.50 -6.41
C ASP A 25 -9.47 -10.64 -7.87
N CYS A 26 -9.42 -9.53 -8.63
CA CYS A 26 -8.90 -9.52 -9.99
C CYS A 26 -7.39 -9.84 -10.08
N LEU A 27 -6.66 -9.70 -8.97
CA LEU A 27 -5.24 -10.11 -8.87
C LEU A 27 -5.06 -11.55 -8.38
N ASN A 28 -6.10 -12.17 -7.84
CA ASN A 28 -6.02 -13.54 -7.32
C ASN A 28 -6.05 -14.56 -8.45
N HIS A 29 -5.21 -15.58 -8.34
CA HIS A 29 -5.11 -16.66 -9.32
C HIS A 29 -4.75 -17.97 -8.60
N GLY A 30 -4.77 -19.07 -9.36
CA GLY A 30 -4.44 -20.42 -8.84
C GLY A 30 -5.29 -20.83 -7.64
N LEU A 31 -4.63 -21.35 -6.61
CA LEU A 31 -5.26 -21.86 -5.38
C LEU A 31 -5.89 -20.77 -4.49
N PHE A 32 -5.62 -19.51 -4.79
CA PHE A 32 -6.00 -18.35 -3.97
C PHE A 32 -7.19 -17.57 -4.54
N THR A 33 -7.84 -18.14 -5.55
CA THR A 33 -9.05 -17.58 -6.19
C THR A 33 -10.28 -17.58 -5.29
N SER A 34 -11.26 -16.76 -5.70
CA SER A 34 -12.58 -16.56 -5.11
C SER A 34 -13.29 -17.86 -4.70
N ARG A 35 -14.26 -17.74 -3.78
CA ARG A 35 -15.12 -18.89 -3.39
C ARG A 35 -15.87 -19.50 -4.59
N GLY A 36 -16.06 -18.76 -5.69
CA GLY A 36 -16.70 -19.24 -6.92
C GLY A 36 -15.92 -20.39 -7.56
N LYS A 37 -14.60 -20.21 -7.75
CA LYS A 37 -13.71 -21.29 -8.25
C LYS A 37 -13.66 -22.50 -7.34
N ARG A 38 -13.71 -22.30 -6.01
CA ARG A 38 -13.78 -23.42 -5.04
C ARG A 38 -15.11 -24.18 -5.09
N ALA A 39 -16.17 -23.54 -5.58
CA ALA A 39 -17.47 -24.15 -5.79
C ALA A 39 -17.64 -24.76 -7.21
N GLY A 40 -16.58 -24.76 -8.03
CA GLY A 40 -16.58 -25.34 -9.37
C GLY A 40 -17.08 -24.42 -10.48
N PHE A 41 -17.17 -23.10 -10.23
CA PHE A 41 -17.42 -22.12 -11.29
C PHE A 41 -16.11 -21.73 -11.97
N GLU A 42 -16.08 -21.82 -13.29
CA GLU A 42 -14.95 -21.38 -14.12
C GLU A 42 -15.04 -19.85 -14.26
N GLU A 43 -14.28 -19.12 -13.44
CA GLU A 43 -14.07 -17.67 -13.61
C GLU A 43 -12.72 -17.45 -14.30
N ASP A 44 -12.70 -16.92 -15.51
CA ASP A 44 -11.42 -16.66 -16.19
C ASP A 44 -10.57 -15.64 -15.42
N GLU A 45 -9.24 -15.80 -15.48
CA GLU A 45 -8.33 -14.80 -14.94
C GLU A 45 -8.49 -13.50 -15.71
N LYS A 46 -8.67 -12.39 -14.98
CA LYS A 46 -8.78 -11.06 -15.59
C LYS A 46 -7.51 -10.72 -16.36
N THR A 47 -7.67 -10.44 -17.65
CA THR A 47 -6.59 -10.04 -18.54
C THR A 47 -6.13 -8.61 -18.23
N VAL A 48 -4.98 -8.19 -18.78
CA VAL A 48 -4.53 -6.79 -18.68
C VAL A 48 -5.57 -5.86 -19.31
N SER A 49 -6.14 -6.23 -20.46
CA SER A 49 -7.19 -5.46 -21.12
C SER A 49 -8.45 -5.34 -20.26
N ASP A 50 -8.84 -6.40 -19.55
CA ASP A 50 -10.00 -6.32 -18.64
C ASP A 50 -9.75 -5.35 -17.49
N LEU A 51 -8.52 -5.29 -16.96
CA LEU A 51 -8.15 -4.35 -15.88
C LEU A 51 -8.11 -2.91 -16.37
N GLU A 52 -7.62 -2.70 -17.60
CA GLU A 52 -7.64 -1.41 -18.29
C GLU A 52 -9.10 -0.93 -18.48
N GLU A 53 -10.00 -1.77 -18.98
CA GLU A 53 -11.43 -1.46 -19.12
C GLU A 53 -12.09 -1.13 -17.77
N ILE A 54 -11.78 -1.89 -16.72
CA ILE A 54 -12.27 -1.62 -15.36
C ILE A 54 -11.76 -0.26 -14.85
N GLN A 55 -10.50 0.07 -15.12
CA GLN A 55 -9.91 1.34 -14.71
C GLN A 55 -10.59 2.51 -15.43
N ASP A 56 -10.76 2.43 -16.75
CA ASP A 56 -11.42 3.45 -17.56
C ASP A 56 -12.88 3.68 -17.13
N LEU A 57 -13.61 2.60 -16.83
CA LEU A 57 -14.97 2.66 -16.30
C LEU A 57 -15.02 3.39 -14.95
N LEU A 58 -14.11 3.05 -14.03
CA LEU A 58 -14.05 3.66 -12.71
C LEU A 58 -13.59 5.12 -12.77
N LYS A 59 -12.69 5.44 -13.70
CA LYS A 59 -12.28 6.81 -13.99
C LYS A 59 -13.47 7.65 -14.46
N THR A 60 -14.21 7.15 -15.45
CA THR A 60 -15.42 7.81 -15.97
C THR A 60 -16.45 8.02 -14.85
N THR A 61 -16.69 6.99 -14.04
CA THR A 61 -17.63 7.06 -12.90
C THR A 61 -17.18 8.09 -11.86
N TYR A 62 -15.87 8.19 -11.60
CA TYR A 62 -15.31 9.20 -10.69
C TYR A 62 -15.46 10.62 -11.24
N GLU A 63 -15.18 10.82 -12.53
CA GLU A 63 -15.34 12.11 -13.19
C GLU A 63 -16.81 12.59 -13.19
N GLU A 64 -17.77 11.67 -13.28
CA GLU A 64 -19.20 11.97 -13.15
C GLU A 64 -19.62 12.37 -11.73
N ASN A 65 -18.93 11.87 -10.69
CA ASN A 65 -19.24 12.14 -9.30
C ASN A 65 -17.99 12.24 -8.41
N THR A 66 -17.27 13.36 -8.55
CA THR A 66 -15.97 13.58 -7.87
C THR A 66 -16.06 13.69 -6.35
N ASP A 67 -17.26 13.75 -5.77
CA ASP A 67 -17.49 13.85 -4.32
C ASP A 67 -17.87 12.50 -3.67
N ASP A 68 -18.01 11.42 -4.46
CA ASP A 68 -18.23 10.08 -3.92
C ASP A 68 -16.91 9.39 -3.57
N VAL A 69 -16.64 9.32 -2.27
CA VAL A 69 -15.44 8.66 -1.73
C VAL A 69 -15.33 7.19 -2.14
N ASN A 70 -16.44 6.45 -2.23
CA ASN A 70 -16.36 5.02 -2.56
C ASN A 70 -16.01 4.83 -4.04
N VAL A 71 -16.45 5.73 -4.91
CA VAL A 71 -16.04 5.74 -6.32
C VAL A 71 -14.55 6.09 -6.40
N ALA A 72 -14.10 7.12 -5.68
CA ALA A 72 -12.69 7.52 -5.64
C ALA A 72 -11.78 6.38 -5.12
N GLU A 73 -12.15 5.71 -4.02
CA GLU A 73 -11.43 4.55 -3.47
C GLU A 73 -11.25 3.44 -4.51
N ARG A 74 -12.33 3.10 -5.23
CA ARG A 74 -12.31 2.06 -6.26
C ARG A 74 -11.42 2.46 -7.43
N TYR A 75 -11.49 3.70 -7.88
CA TYR A 75 -10.65 4.21 -8.96
C TYR A 75 -9.16 4.27 -8.57
N ILE A 76 -8.84 4.69 -7.35
CA ILE A 76 -7.46 4.65 -6.84
C ILE A 76 -6.96 3.21 -6.78
N LEU A 77 -7.77 2.30 -6.22
CA LEU A 77 -7.40 0.89 -6.10
C LEU A 77 -7.19 0.24 -7.46
N SER A 78 -8.00 0.56 -8.48
CA SER A 78 -7.83 0.00 -9.83
C SER A 78 -6.48 0.39 -10.45
N ASN A 79 -5.99 1.61 -10.20
CA ASN A 79 -4.64 2.02 -10.62
C ASN A 79 -3.54 1.20 -9.92
N ILE A 80 -3.67 0.94 -8.62
CA ILE A 80 -2.71 0.09 -7.87
C ILE A 80 -2.74 -1.34 -8.42
N ILE A 81 -3.92 -1.88 -8.71
CA ILE A 81 -4.11 -3.22 -9.28
C ILE A 81 -3.51 -3.33 -10.68
N LEU A 82 -3.79 -2.37 -11.55
CA LEU A 82 -3.24 -2.33 -12.90
C LEU A 82 -1.71 -2.26 -12.84
N SER A 83 -1.15 -1.42 -11.98
CA SER A 83 0.30 -1.32 -11.78
C SER A 83 0.96 -2.63 -11.32
N ASN A 84 0.22 -3.49 -10.59
CA ASN A 84 0.70 -4.81 -10.18
C ASN A 84 0.85 -5.80 -11.35
N ARG A 85 0.11 -5.60 -12.46
CA ARG A 85 0.21 -6.41 -13.68
C ARG A 85 1.12 -5.78 -14.72
N THR A 86 0.97 -4.48 -14.94
CA THR A 86 1.64 -3.68 -15.97
C THR A 86 2.08 -2.34 -15.37
N PRO A 87 3.24 -2.30 -14.70
CA PRO A 87 3.71 -1.09 -14.00
C PRO A 87 3.97 0.10 -14.94
N ASP A 88 4.22 -0.17 -16.21
CA ASP A 88 4.49 0.82 -17.26
C ASP A 88 3.27 1.10 -18.15
N SER A 89 2.05 0.73 -17.72
CA SER A 89 0.85 0.99 -18.53
C SER A 89 0.64 2.50 -18.69
N PRO A 90 0.44 2.98 -19.93
CA PRO A 90 0.20 4.41 -20.20
C PRO A 90 -1.15 4.90 -19.64
N GLN A 91 -2.05 3.99 -19.23
CA GLN A 91 -3.33 4.33 -18.62
C GLN A 91 -3.20 4.69 -17.13
N LEU A 92 -2.06 4.37 -16.51
CA LEU A 92 -1.86 4.63 -15.09
C LEU A 92 -1.94 6.13 -14.81
N THR A 93 -2.81 6.47 -13.86
CA THR A 93 -2.95 7.82 -13.39
C THR A 93 -1.72 8.16 -12.53
N PRO A 94 -1.06 9.31 -12.76
CA PRO A 94 0.09 9.73 -11.98
C PRO A 94 -0.20 9.73 -10.47
N VAL A 95 0.80 9.34 -9.67
CA VAL A 95 0.64 9.21 -8.21
C VAL A 95 0.21 10.53 -7.57
N ASN A 96 0.74 11.66 -8.03
CA ASN A 96 0.37 12.99 -7.53
C ASN A 96 -1.13 13.31 -7.75
N GLU A 97 -1.71 12.86 -8.87
CA GLU A 97 -3.15 13.03 -9.10
C GLU A 97 -3.98 12.14 -8.17
N LEU A 98 -3.58 10.87 -7.98
CA LEU A 98 -4.24 9.97 -7.01
C LEU A 98 -4.14 10.50 -5.57
N GLN A 99 -3.02 11.12 -5.22
CA GLN A 99 -2.82 11.80 -3.95
C GLN A 99 -3.77 13.01 -3.81
N ARG A 100 -3.93 13.84 -4.85
CA ARG A 100 -4.89 14.97 -4.85
C ARG A 100 -6.32 14.50 -4.65
N ILE A 101 -6.74 13.45 -5.37
CA ILE A 101 -8.07 12.83 -5.22
C ILE A 101 -8.27 12.41 -3.77
N THR A 102 -7.31 11.69 -3.20
CA THR A 102 -7.37 11.25 -1.80
C THR A 102 -7.44 12.43 -0.83
N HIS A 103 -6.65 13.48 -1.08
CA HIS A 103 -6.55 14.66 -0.23
C HIS A 103 -7.89 15.39 -0.06
N ARG A 104 -8.73 15.43 -1.11
CA ARG A 104 -10.09 16.01 -1.04
C ARG A 104 -10.95 15.39 0.06
N PHE A 105 -10.71 14.12 0.39
CA PHE A 105 -11.51 13.37 1.34
C PHE A 105 -10.91 13.34 2.76
N LEU A 106 -9.70 13.85 2.97
CA LEU A 106 -9.02 13.83 4.27
C LEU A 106 -9.64 14.79 5.30
N GLY A 107 -10.29 15.88 4.85
CA GLY A 107 -10.88 16.91 5.71
C GLY A 107 -12.28 16.61 6.27
N SER A 108 -12.85 15.43 6.01
CA SER A 108 -14.11 15.01 6.66
C SER A 108 -13.93 14.89 8.17
N PRO A 109 -14.97 15.10 9.00
CA PRO A 109 -14.87 14.96 10.45
C PRO A 109 -14.11 13.69 10.83
N GLU A 110 -13.08 13.90 11.65
CA GLU A 110 -11.98 12.96 11.89
C GLU A 110 -12.46 11.56 12.22
N GLY A 111 -11.90 10.55 11.53
CA GLY A 111 -12.10 9.14 11.89
C GLY A 111 -13.40 8.48 11.39
N HIS A 112 -14.10 9.04 10.41
CA HIS A 112 -15.32 8.42 9.85
C HIS A 112 -15.10 7.65 8.53
N ARG A 113 -13.86 7.50 8.04
CA ARG A 113 -13.60 6.75 6.81
C ARG A 113 -13.46 5.26 7.06
N SER A 114 -13.60 4.48 5.99
CA SER A 114 -13.42 3.03 6.01
C SER A 114 -11.95 2.66 6.29
N PRO A 115 -11.68 1.46 6.83
CA PRO A 115 -10.31 0.94 6.90
C PRO A 115 -9.62 0.88 5.53
N GLU A 116 -10.38 0.57 4.48
CA GLU A 116 -9.94 0.53 3.08
C GLU A 116 -9.46 1.91 2.60
N PHE A 117 -10.18 2.99 2.93
CA PHE A 117 -9.77 4.36 2.64
C PHE A 117 -8.40 4.66 3.26
N TYR A 118 -8.24 4.39 4.55
CA TYR A 118 -6.99 4.67 5.25
C TYR A 118 -5.84 3.79 4.75
N LEU A 119 -6.12 2.56 4.33
CA LEU A 119 -5.14 1.74 3.62
C LEU A 119 -4.64 2.46 2.37
N LEU A 120 -5.53 2.98 1.51
CA LEU A 120 -5.12 3.73 0.32
C LEU A 120 -4.33 5.00 0.66
N VAL A 121 -4.69 5.72 1.73
CA VAL A 121 -3.90 6.85 2.24
C VAL A 121 -2.47 6.40 2.59
N LEU A 122 -2.33 5.30 3.33
CA LEU A 122 -1.01 4.78 3.66
C LEU A 122 -0.22 4.39 2.41
N LEU A 123 -0.84 3.73 1.43
CA LEU A 123 -0.16 3.33 0.20
C LEU A 123 0.25 4.54 -0.67
N LEU A 124 -0.58 5.57 -0.79
CA LEU A 124 -0.25 6.71 -1.64
C LEU A 124 0.77 7.66 -1.01
N PHE A 125 0.80 7.75 0.32
CA PHE A 125 1.62 8.72 1.05
C PHE A 125 2.76 8.07 1.87
N TRP A 126 3.00 6.77 1.68
CA TRP A 126 4.17 6.12 2.29
C TRP A 126 5.46 6.75 1.77
N PRO A 127 6.35 7.24 2.66
CA PRO A 127 7.59 7.89 2.25
C PRO A 127 8.50 6.92 1.50
N GLU A 128 9.28 7.44 0.56
CA GLU A 128 10.37 6.70 -0.07
C GLU A 128 11.65 6.92 0.74
N GLU A 129 12.53 5.91 0.79
CA GLU A 129 13.84 6.08 1.42
C GLU A 129 14.63 7.10 0.61
N GLN A 130 14.88 8.28 1.18
CA GLN A 130 15.89 9.18 0.62
C GLN A 130 17.26 8.55 0.85
N PRO A 131 18.12 8.42 -0.18
CA PRO A 131 19.51 8.04 0.02
C PRO A 131 20.13 9.02 1.01
N GLN A 132 20.57 8.53 2.17
CA GLN A 132 21.34 9.35 3.07
C GLN A 132 22.67 9.63 2.38
N VAL A 133 22.87 10.87 1.94
CA VAL A 133 24.19 11.40 1.65
C VAL A 133 24.96 11.24 2.96
N VAL A 134 25.94 10.34 2.96
CA VAL A 134 26.93 10.26 4.03
C VAL A 134 27.66 11.61 3.96
N GLN A 135 27.24 12.56 4.79
CA GLN A 135 28.10 13.67 5.13
C GLN A 135 29.18 13.05 6.00
N GLU A 136 30.34 12.80 5.39
CA GLU A 136 31.57 12.62 6.14
C GLU A 136 31.73 13.91 6.96
N GLU A 137 31.64 13.76 8.29
CA GLU A 137 31.87 14.84 9.23
C GLU A 137 33.35 15.22 9.13
N ASP A 138 33.66 16.20 8.29
CA ASP A 138 34.93 16.92 8.37
C ASP A 138 34.88 17.81 9.60
N ASP A 139 35.51 17.33 10.67
CA ASP A 139 35.91 18.10 11.84
C ASP A 139 36.88 19.21 11.39
N GLU A 140 36.38 20.43 11.12
CA GLU A 140 37.23 21.62 11.11
C GLU A 140 36.76 22.68 12.11
N LYS A 141 37.76 23.11 12.89
CA LYS A 141 37.66 23.83 14.15
C LYS A 141 37.08 25.23 14.02
N VAL A 142 36.38 25.58 15.08
CA VAL A 142 36.07 26.93 15.56
C VAL A 142 37.30 27.84 15.53
N GLU A 143 37.21 28.97 14.83
CA GLU A 143 37.80 30.24 15.26
C GLU A 143 36.76 31.36 15.10
N GLN A 144 36.46 31.99 16.24
CA GLN A 144 35.71 33.25 16.30
C GLN A 144 36.73 34.39 16.23
N GLU A 145 36.55 35.32 15.30
CA GLU A 145 37.06 36.67 15.47
C GLU A 145 35.98 37.70 15.13
N ALA A 146 35.84 38.65 16.02
CA ALA A 146 34.88 39.73 15.99
C ALA A 146 35.56 41.02 15.52
N THR A 147 34.99 41.66 14.49
CA THR A 147 35.08 43.10 14.19
C THR A 147 33.81 43.38 13.36
N GLY A 148 32.87 44.22 13.72
CA GLY A 148 33.03 45.60 14.13
C GLY A 148 32.56 46.50 12.97
N ASP A 149 31.35 47.03 13.14
CA ASP A 149 30.94 48.38 12.70
C ASP A 149 30.20 48.62 11.36
N ASP A 150 29.23 49.55 11.52
CA ASP A 150 28.72 50.59 10.62
C ASP A 150 27.62 50.34 9.56
N GLY A 151 26.46 50.99 9.80
CA GLY A 151 26.00 52.03 8.88
C GLY A 151 24.78 51.81 7.97
N SER A 152 23.63 52.35 8.40
CA SER A 152 22.61 53.13 7.63
C SER A 152 21.86 52.52 6.43
N GLU A 153 20.52 52.42 6.51
CA GLU A 153 19.48 53.27 5.83
C GLU A 153 19.26 52.96 4.34
N GLU A 154 18.12 52.37 3.94
CA GLU A 154 16.82 52.97 3.58
C GLU A 154 16.66 53.12 2.05
N LYS A 155 15.41 52.96 1.58
CA LYS A 155 14.84 53.42 0.27
C LYS A 155 15.17 52.55 -0.96
N THR A 156 14.29 52.23 -1.92
CA THR A 156 12.94 52.70 -2.29
C THR A 156 12.32 51.64 -3.24
N TRP A 157 11.00 51.65 -3.32
CA TRP A 157 10.12 50.90 -4.24
C TRP A 157 10.45 51.11 -5.72
N GLU A 158 10.20 50.11 -6.57
CA GLU A 158 9.28 50.20 -7.73
C GLU A 158 9.06 48.85 -8.41
N ASP A 159 7.82 48.69 -8.88
CA ASP A 159 7.19 47.54 -9.51
C ASP A 159 7.73 47.28 -10.92
N GLU A 160 7.89 46.01 -11.32
CA GLU A 160 7.64 45.61 -12.72
C GLU A 160 6.95 44.24 -12.79
N ASP A 161 5.73 44.32 -13.30
CA ASP A 161 4.86 43.27 -13.78
C ASP A 161 5.56 42.49 -14.90
N SER A 162 5.80 41.20 -14.68
CA SER A 162 6.19 40.25 -15.73
C SER A 162 5.33 39.01 -15.55
N ASN A 163 4.20 39.06 -16.25
CA ASN A 163 3.28 37.97 -16.47
C ASN A 163 3.99 36.88 -17.29
N GLU A 164 4.77 36.04 -16.61
CA GLU A 164 5.23 34.76 -17.14
C GLU A 164 4.32 33.69 -16.55
N VAL A 165 3.52 33.10 -17.42
CA VAL A 165 2.58 32.03 -17.09
C VAL A 165 3.42 30.82 -16.69
N SER A 166 3.83 30.75 -15.43
CA SER A 166 4.43 29.56 -14.85
C SER A 166 3.35 28.49 -14.86
N GLU A 167 3.51 27.50 -15.73
CA GLU A 167 2.85 26.20 -15.59
C GLU A 167 3.07 25.77 -14.14
N THR A 168 2.02 25.90 -13.33
CA THR A 168 2.09 25.56 -11.92
C THR A 168 2.19 24.05 -11.88
N GLU A 169 3.41 23.52 -11.84
CA GLU A 169 3.67 22.20 -11.28
C GLU A 169 3.08 22.24 -9.87
N GLY A 170 1.84 21.74 -9.74
CA GLY A 170 1.08 21.85 -8.51
C GLY A 170 1.89 21.25 -7.37
N GLU A 171 2.08 22.04 -6.29
CA GLU A 171 2.74 21.60 -5.08
C GLU A 171 2.27 20.18 -4.69
N PRO A 172 3.19 19.29 -4.26
CA PRO A 172 2.81 17.96 -3.84
C PRO A 172 1.80 18.07 -2.70
N ALA A 173 0.66 17.39 -2.85
CA ALA A 173 -0.40 17.42 -1.84
C ALA A 173 0.18 16.97 -0.49
N GLN A 174 0.35 17.90 0.44
CA GLN A 174 0.87 17.60 1.77
C GLN A 174 -0.24 17.00 2.63
N LEU A 175 0.05 15.92 3.35
CA LEU A 175 -0.94 15.33 4.25
C LEU A 175 -1.31 16.32 5.38
N PRO A 176 -2.60 16.48 5.71
CA PRO A 176 -3.04 17.34 6.82
C PRO A 176 -2.53 16.89 8.20
N HIS A 177 -2.25 15.60 8.35
CA HIS A 177 -1.79 15.00 9.60
C HIS A 177 -0.53 14.15 9.35
N ASP A 178 0.22 13.88 10.42
CA ASP A 178 1.32 12.93 10.33
C ASP A 178 0.81 11.52 9.97
N LEU A 179 1.62 10.76 9.24
CA LEU A 179 1.26 9.43 8.74
C LEU A 179 0.93 8.45 9.88
N GLN A 180 1.55 8.62 11.05
CA GLN A 180 1.21 7.84 12.25
C GLN A 180 -0.26 8.02 12.67
N GLN A 181 -0.85 9.20 12.48
CA GLN A 181 -2.25 9.44 12.83
C GLN A 181 -3.19 8.64 11.92
N TYR A 182 -2.85 8.50 10.63
CA TYR A 182 -3.61 7.66 9.71
C TYR A 182 -3.53 6.17 10.05
N VAL A 183 -2.40 5.69 10.59
CA VAL A 183 -2.31 4.35 11.18
C VAL A 183 -3.32 4.19 12.33
N THR A 184 -3.38 5.16 13.24
CA THR A 184 -4.34 5.15 14.35
C THR A 184 -5.79 5.27 13.88
N PHE A 185 -6.07 6.07 12.84
CA PHE A 185 -7.42 6.17 12.26
C PHE A 185 -7.85 4.85 11.61
N MET A 186 -6.96 4.18 10.89
CA MET A 186 -7.22 2.88 10.28
C MET A 186 -7.53 1.82 11.33
N GLU A 187 -6.72 1.73 12.40
CA GLU A 187 -6.96 0.80 13.50
C GLU A 187 -8.32 1.07 14.16
N ARG A 188 -8.63 2.32 14.49
CA ARG A 188 -9.93 2.70 15.07
C ARG A 188 -11.10 2.43 14.12
N ALA A 189 -10.92 2.59 12.81
CA ALA A 189 -11.95 2.29 11.82
C ALA A 189 -12.22 0.77 11.75
N TYR A 190 -11.16 -0.03 11.84
CA TYR A 190 -11.26 -1.49 11.91
C TYR A 190 -12.02 -1.94 13.16
N ASP A 191 -11.71 -1.35 14.32
CA ASP A 191 -12.28 -1.73 15.62
C ASP A 191 -13.72 -1.25 15.82
N ARG A 192 -14.05 -0.02 15.36
CA ARG A 192 -15.43 0.52 15.45
C ARG A 192 -16.41 -0.19 14.53
N GLY A 193 -15.91 -0.72 13.41
CA GLY A 193 -16.74 -1.30 12.38
C GLY A 193 -17.32 -2.66 12.74
N SER A 194 -18.17 -3.14 11.83
CA SER A 194 -18.56 -4.56 11.78
C SER A 194 -17.35 -5.48 11.48
N TYR A 195 -16.25 -4.89 11.00
CA TYR A 195 -15.02 -5.56 10.59
C TYR A 195 -14.40 -6.44 11.68
N ALA A 196 -14.11 -5.91 12.88
CA ALA A 196 -13.58 -6.71 13.98
C ALA A 196 -14.49 -7.92 14.33
N LYS A 197 -15.82 -7.74 14.19
CA LYS A 197 -16.81 -8.79 14.49
C LYS A 197 -16.92 -9.87 13.40
N TYR A 198 -16.92 -9.47 12.12
CA TYR A 198 -17.25 -10.37 11.00
C TYR A 198 -16.03 -10.84 10.20
N LEU A 199 -14.90 -10.13 10.24
CA LEU A 199 -13.74 -10.45 9.42
C LEU A 199 -12.74 -11.43 10.05
N ARG A 200 -12.95 -11.85 11.31
CA ARG A 200 -12.31 -13.00 12.02
C ARG A 200 -11.06 -13.57 11.30
N GLY A 201 -9.99 -12.79 11.22
CA GLY A 201 -8.69 -13.19 10.64
C GLY A 201 -8.52 -13.16 9.11
N ARG A 202 -9.59 -13.15 8.30
CA ARG A 202 -9.49 -13.29 6.83
C ARG A 202 -8.90 -12.07 6.12
N TYR A 203 -9.10 -10.88 6.66
CA TYR A 203 -8.53 -9.62 6.14
C TYR A 203 -7.36 -9.09 6.98
N LEU A 204 -6.93 -9.87 7.98
CA LEU A 204 -5.74 -9.57 8.79
C LEU A 204 -4.47 -10.15 8.16
N LEU A 205 -4.57 -10.72 6.95
CA LEU A 205 -3.40 -11.01 6.12
C LEU A 205 -3.04 -9.74 5.34
N PRO A 206 -1.75 -9.41 5.20
CA PRO A 206 -1.36 -8.26 4.40
C PRO A 206 -1.87 -8.42 2.97
N LEU A 207 -2.51 -7.37 2.47
CA LEU A 207 -2.96 -7.28 1.09
C LEU A 207 -1.81 -6.84 0.19
N PHE A 208 -1.03 -5.87 0.66
CA PHE A 208 0.11 -5.31 -0.05
C PHE A 208 1.38 -5.41 0.78
N PHE A 209 2.51 -5.52 0.12
CA PHE A 209 3.86 -5.48 0.68
C PHE A 209 4.66 -4.37 0.04
N LEU A 210 5.59 -3.81 0.80
CA LEU A 210 6.54 -2.81 0.29
C LEU A 210 7.62 -3.50 -0.55
N GLY A 211 7.69 -3.12 -1.82
CA GLY A 211 8.66 -3.58 -2.80
C GLY A 211 9.72 -2.54 -3.13
N LYS A 212 10.72 -2.96 -3.92
CA LYS A 212 11.84 -2.10 -4.35
C LYS A 212 11.51 -1.14 -5.50
N GLY A 213 10.29 -1.21 -6.04
CA GLY A 213 9.82 -0.28 -7.07
C GLY A 213 9.63 1.14 -6.54
N SER A 214 9.17 2.04 -7.42
CA SER A 214 8.82 3.43 -7.11
C SER A 214 7.38 3.74 -7.46
N GLY A 215 6.81 4.83 -6.94
CA GLY A 215 5.45 5.24 -7.26
C GLY A 215 4.42 4.16 -6.88
N LEU A 216 3.56 3.73 -7.82
CA LEU A 216 2.60 2.63 -7.58
C LEU A 216 3.25 1.24 -7.65
N SER A 217 4.31 1.08 -8.45
CA SER A 217 4.97 -0.23 -8.68
C SER A 217 5.64 -0.79 -7.42
N LYS A 218 5.87 0.05 -6.40
CA LYS A 218 6.37 -0.36 -5.08
C LYS A 218 5.38 -1.19 -4.28
N TRP A 219 4.09 -1.16 -4.62
CA TRP A 219 3.07 -1.90 -3.88
C TRP A 219 2.87 -3.29 -4.48
N ILE A 220 3.40 -4.30 -3.81
CA ILE A 220 3.33 -5.69 -4.25
C ILE A 220 2.11 -6.35 -3.61
N HIS A 221 1.08 -6.67 -4.39
CA HIS A 221 -0.06 -7.41 -3.89
C HIS A 221 0.35 -8.83 -3.49
N LYS A 222 -0.24 -9.36 -2.42
CA LYS A 222 0.09 -10.68 -1.86
C LYS A 222 -0.03 -11.81 -2.89
N SER A 223 -0.97 -11.72 -3.82
CA SER A 223 -1.13 -12.76 -4.86
C SER A 223 0.12 -12.95 -5.71
N LYS A 224 0.94 -11.90 -5.91
CA LYS A 224 2.24 -12.01 -6.62
C LYS A 224 3.24 -12.86 -5.84
N LEU A 225 3.24 -12.77 -4.50
CA LEU A 225 4.05 -13.63 -3.65
C LEU A 225 3.51 -15.06 -3.66
N ASP A 226 2.18 -15.22 -3.59
CA ASP A 226 1.54 -16.54 -3.68
C ASP A 226 1.86 -17.25 -5.00
N ALA A 227 1.90 -16.52 -6.12
CA ALA A 227 2.31 -17.04 -7.43
C ALA A 227 3.71 -17.65 -7.42
N ILE A 228 4.66 -16.94 -6.81
CA ILE A 228 6.05 -17.36 -6.72
C ILE A 228 6.15 -18.63 -5.87
N VAL A 229 5.48 -18.65 -4.72
CA VAL A 229 5.46 -19.83 -3.83
C VAL A 229 4.79 -21.01 -4.52
N GLU A 230 3.67 -20.77 -5.22
CA GLU A 230 2.93 -21.78 -5.96
C GLU A 230 3.80 -22.41 -7.06
N LYS A 231 4.49 -21.58 -7.86
CA LYS A 231 5.42 -22.03 -8.91
C LYS A 231 6.58 -22.86 -8.33
N MET A 232 7.14 -22.44 -7.20
CA MET A 232 8.22 -23.18 -6.53
C MET A 232 7.74 -24.55 -6.05
N VAL A 233 6.56 -24.61 -5.42
CA VAL A 233 5.96 -25.88 -4.98
C VAL A 233 5.59 -26.77 -6.17
N ASP A 234 5.10 -26.22 -7.27
CA ASP A 234 4.79 -26.99 -8.49
C ASP A 234 6.03 -27.65 -9.10
N ALA A 235 7.19 -26.98 -9.04
CA ALA A 235 8.46 -27.53 -9.52
C ALA A 235 8.88 -28.80 -8.75
N GLU A 236 8.43 -28.93 -7.50
CA GLU A 236 8.68 -30.07 -6.61
C GLU A 236 7.65 -31.21 -6.79
N GLN A 237 6.73 -31.08 -7.75
CA GLN A 237 5.77 -32.11 -8.17
C GLN A 237 4.95 -32.71 -7.00
N PRO A 238 4.05 -31.91 -6.38
CA PRO A 238 3.23 -32.39 -5.29
C PRO A 238 2.31 -33.53 -5.74
N GLN A 239 2.11 -34.51 -4.87
CA GLN A 239 1.32 -35.71 -5.17
C GLN A 239 -0.17 -35.39 -5.41
N SER A 240 -0.68 -34.31 -4.84
CA SER A 240 -2.05 -33.85 -5.04
C SER A 240 -2.20 -32.34 -4.79
N ASN A 241 -3.32 -31.78 -5.25
CA ASN A 241 -3.70 -30.39 -4.94
C ASN A 241 -3.85 -30.14 -3.42
N LYS A 242 -4.24 -31.16 -2.64
CA LYS A 242 -4.33 -31.03 -1.19
C LYS A 242 -2.95 -30.87 -0.55
N ASP A 243 -1.98 -31.67 -1.01
CA ASP A 243 -0.60 -31.61 -0.54
C ASP A 243 0.06 -30.28 -0.92
N LYS A 244 -0.21 -29.81 -2.14
CA LYS A 244 0.20 -28.48 -2.62
C LYS A 244 -0.28 -27.37 -1.68
N VAL A 245 -1.60 -27.32 -1.40
CA VAL A 245 -2.19 -26.31 -0.49
C VAL A 245 -1.58 -26.40 0.91
N MET A 246 -1.41 -27.61 1.43
CA MET A 246 -0.83 -27.83 2.76
C MET A 246 0.62 -27.38 2.84
N TRP A 247 1.41 -27.67 1.80
CA TRP A 247 2.80 -27.22 1.71
C TRP A 247 2.89 -25.70 1.65
N ILE A 248 2.17 -25.04 0.75
CA ILE A 248 2.18 -23.57 0.65
C ILE A 248 1.81 -22.94 2.00
N LYS A 249 0.75 -23.46 2.66
CA LYS A 249 0.36 -23.01 4.00
C LYS A 249 1.50 -23.16 5.01
N ASN A 250 2.18 -24.31 5.02
CA ASN A 250 3.32 -24.56 5.90
C ASN A 250 4.50 -23.65 5.60
N MET A 251 4.76 -23.29 4.33
CA MET A 251 5.81 -22.33 3.98
C MET A 251 5.54 -20.95 4.57
N TRP A 252 4.30 -20.47 4.48
CA TRP A 252 3.89 -19.19 5.08
C TRP A 252 3.98 -19.22 6.61
N ILE A 253 3.50 -20.28 7.25
CA ILE A 253 3.54 -20.43 8.73
C ILE A 253 4.98 -20.52 9.24
N SER A 254 5.84 -21.27 8.55
CA SER A 254 7.24 -21.44 8.98
C SER A 254 8.15 -20.27 8.58
N GLY A 255 7.64 -19.29 7.84
CA GLY A 255 8.44 -18.19 7.29
C GLY A 255 9.42 -18.59 6.18
N LYS A 256 9.38 -19.84 5.69
CA LYS A 256 10.26 -20.31 4.61
C LYS A 256 10.04 -19.56 3.29
N VAL A 257 8.85 -18.99 3.08
CA VAL A 257 8.58 -18.10 1.93
C VAL A 257 9.58 -16.94 1.83
N TRP A 258 10.04 -16.42 2.98
CA TRP A 258 10.98 -15.29 3.01
C TRP A 258 12.39 -15.64 2.56
N GLN A 259 12.68 -16.93 2.37
CA GLN A 259 13.97 -17.45 1.89
C GLN A 259 13.98 -17.64 0.37
N ILE A 260 12.83 -17.50 -0.31
CA ILE A 260 12.75 -17.66 -1.77
C ILE A 260 13.46 -16.47 -2.43
N PRO A 261 14.47 -16.69 -3.30
CA PRO A 261 15.23 -15.62 -3.94
C PRO A 261 14.35 -14.61 -4.68
N GLU A 262 13.36 -15.06 -5.46
CA GLU A 262 12.49 -14.14 -6.20
C GLU A 262 11.67 -13.22 -5.28
N ILE A 263 11.31 -13.67 -4.07
CA ILE A 263 10.62 -12.83 -3.07
C ILE A 263 11.59 -11.78 -2.49
N GLN A 264 12.83 -12.16 -2.21
CA GLN A 264 13.85 -11.23 -1.70
C GLN A 264 14.29 -10.20 -2.75
N GLU A 265 14.20 -10.56 -4.03
CA GLU A 265 14.50 -9.66 -5.15
C GLU A 265 13.47 -8.55 -5.29
N ILE A 266 12.18 -8.83 -5.06
CA ILE A 266 11.09 -7.85 -5.24
C ILE A 266 10.75 -7.04 -3.98
N LEU A 267 10.91 -7.60 -2.77
CA LEU A 267 10.55 -6.93 -1.53
C LEU A 267 11.65 -6.00 -1.00
N LEU A 268 11.27 -4.85 -0.45
CA LEU A 268 12.20 -3.91 0.16
C LEU A 268 12.35 -4.21 1.67
N PRO A 269 13.56 -4.55 2.15
CA PRO A 269 13.82 -4.62 3.58
C PRO A 269 13.68 -3.24 4.22
N VAL A 270 13.08 -3.17 5.41
CA VAL A 270 12.88 -1.90 6.13
C VAL A 270 13.75 -1.81 7.38
N ARG A 271 14.18 -0.58 7.72
CA ARG A 271 14.82 -0.29 9.00
C ARG A 271 13.76 -0.16 10.09
N VAL A 272 14.04 -0.75 11.26
CA VAL A 272 13.13 -0.72 12.40
C VAL A 272 13.86 -0.35 13.68
N GLU A 273 13.13 0.27 14.60
CA GLU A 273 13.58 0.58 15.95
C GLU A 273 12.57 0.07 17.00
N PRO A 274 13.03 -0.35 18.19
CA PRO A 274 12.13 -0.76 19.27
C PRO A 274 11.21 0.37 19.73
N CYS A 275 9.94 0.05 20.02
CA CYS A 275 9.07 0.98 20.70
C CYS A 275 9.37 0.95 22.21
N HIS A 276 10.06 1.95 22.76
CA HIS A 276 10.39 2.02 24.19
C HIS A 276 9.23 2.47 25.09
N THR A 277 7.97 2.22 24.71
CA THR A 277 6.81 2.52 25.57
C THR A 277 6.60 1.41 26.59
N SER A 278 6.98 1.74 27.81
CA SER A 278 6.81 0.99 29.06
C SER A 278 5.36 0.52 29.33
N ILE A 279 5.19 -0.81 29.42
CA ILE A 279 4.31 -1.58 30.33
C ILE A 279 2.78 -1.62 30.04
N MET A 280 2.25 -2.84 29.84
CA MET A 280 0.88 -3.37 30.11
C MET A 280 -0.04 -3.89 28.98
N SER A 281 0.44 -4.30 27.81
CA SER A 281 -0.38 -5.14 26.92
C SER A 281 0.44 -6.30 26.34
N GLN A 282 0.21 -7.50 26.86
CA GLN A 282 0.96 -8.74 26.57
C GLN A 282 0.66 -9.35 25.19
N GLU A 283 -0.05 -8.68 24.29
CA GLU A 283 -0.62 -9.38 23.13
C GLU A 283 0.11 -9.12 21.80
N HIS A 284 0.80 -7.98 21.62
CA HIS A 284 1.49 -7.68 20.36
C HIS A 284 2.78 -6.87 20.56
N GLU A 285 3.91 -7.37 20.07
CA GLU A 285 5.15 -6.60 19.96
C GLU A 285 4.97 -5.53 18.88
N GLU A 286 5.40 -4.30 19.18
CA GLU A 286 5.27 -3.15 18.29
C GLU A 286 6.64 -2.51 18.08
N MET A 287 6.92 -2.14 16.83
CA MET A 287 8.18 -1.50 16.44
C MET A 287 7.89 -0.27 15.58
N PHE A 288 8.85 0.66 15.54
CA PHE A 288 8.82 1.79 14.62
C PHE A 288 9.54 1.44 13.33
N VAL A 289 8.86 1.55 12.20
CA VAL A 289 9.47 1.58 10.88
C VAL A 289 10.07 2.97 10.66
N CYS A 290 11.36 3.01 10.37
CA CYS A 290 12.09 4.25 10.13
C CYS A 290 12.19 4.49 8.63
N VAL A 291 11.44 5.46 8.10
CA VAL A 291 11.37 5.72 6.65
C VAL A 291 11.18 7.22 6.39
N GLY A 292 11.94 7.79 5.46
CA GLY A 292 11.85 9.21 5.08
C GLY A 292 12.01 10.18 6.26
N GLY A 293 12.88 9.86 7.23
CA GLY A 293 13.06 10.64 8.47
C GLY A 293 11.92 10.53 9.48
N LYS A 294 10.89 9.72 9.22
CA LYS A 294 9.73 9.51 10.09
C LYS A 294 9.79 8.15 10.78
N LYS A 295 9.11 8.05 11.91
CA LYS A 295 8.91 6.80 12.66
C LYS A 295 7.43 6.44 12.65
N ILE A 296 7.10 5.30 12.05
CA ILE A 296 5.72 4.84 11.88
C ILE A 296 5.56 3.52 12.60
N LYS A 297 4.61 3.45 13.53
CA LYS A 297 4.31 2.27 14.33
C LYS A 297 3.76 1.15 13.46
N ALA A 298 4.31 -0.05 13.63
CA ALA A 298 3.84 -1.27 13.00
C ALA A 298 3.78 -2.41 14.01
N SER A 299 2.78 -3.28 13.82
CA SER A 299 2.64 -4.51 14.59
C SER A 299 3.63 -5.55 14.08
N VAL A 300 4.29 -6.28 14.98
CA VAL A 300 5.19 -7.37 14.60
C VAL A 300 4.41 -8.67 14.56
N LYS A 301 4.59 -9.42 13.46
CA LYS A 301 4.09 -10.79 13.36
C LYS A 301 5.24 -11.75 13.67
N ASP A 302 4.94 -12.70 14.57
CA ASP A 302 5.80 -13.78 15.09
C ASP A 302 6.74 -13.40 16.28
N GLU A 303 6.99 -14.40 17.13
CA GLU A 303 7.76 -14.30 18.37
C GLU A 303 9.28 -14.16 18.15
N PRO A 304 10.02 -13.58 19.11
CA PRO A 304 11.44 -13.33 18.95
C PRO A 304 12.27 -14.61 19.11
N SER A 305 12.65 -15.25 18.00
CA SER A 305 13.86 -16.08 18.02
C SER A 305 15.09 -15.19 18.13
N VAL A 306 15.86 -15.40 19.20
CA VAL A 306 17.04 -14.65 19.61
C VAL A 306 18.23 -15.11 18.75
N LEU A 307 19.02 -14.14 18.27
CA LEU A 307 20.35 -14.27 17.62
C LEU A 307 20.41 -14.47 16.10
N SER A 308 20.31 -13.39 15.33
CA SER A 308 21.15 -13.07 14.13
C SER A 308 20.75 -11.66 13.62
N PRO A 309 21.45 -10.99 12.68
CA PRO A 309 20.92 -9.76 12.09
C PRO A 309 19.58 -10.08 11.43
N ILE A 310 18.52 -9.42 11.88
CA ILE A 310 17.16 -9.70 11.42
C ILE A 310 16.83 -8.69 10.32
N ARG A 311 16.35 -9.18 9.17
CA ARG A 311 15.73 -8.33 8.15
C ARG A 311 14.23 -8.28 8.42
N PHE A 312 13.62 -7.14 8.10
CA PHE A 312 12.18 -6.96 8.23
C PHE A 312 11.57 -6.65 6.87
N TYR A 313 10.47 -7.32 6.54
CA TYR A 313 9.60 -6.91 5.44
C TYR A 313 8.33 -6.27 5.98
N LEU A 314 7.82 -5.27 5.25
CA LEU A 314 6.63 -4.52 5.64
C LEU A 314 5.44 -4.93 4.77
N GLY A 315 4.36 -5.34 5.42
CA GLY A 315 3.06 -5.57 4.81
C GLY A 315 1.99 -4.62 5.35
N PHE A 316 0.90 -4.45 4.60
CA PHE A 316 -0.23 -3.61 4.96
C PHE A 316 -1.52 -4.43 4.97
N THR A 317 -2.19 -4.43 6.11
CA THR A 317 -3.55 -4.97 6.28
C THR A 317 -4.54 -3.81 6.35
N ILE A 318 -5.84 -4.12 6.31
CA ILE A 318 -6.87 -3.11 6.62
C ILE A 318 -6.90 -2.70 8.11
N ARG A 319 -6.04 -3.26 8.98
CA ARG A 319 -5.92 -2.83 10.38
C ARG A 319 -4.67 -1.99 10.63
N GLY A 320 -3.62 -2.16 9.84
CA GLY A 320 -2.31 -1.60 10.17
C GLY A 320 -1.19 -2.08 9.25
N PRO A 321 -0.06 -1.35 9.24
CA PRO A 321 1.23 -1.90 8.84
C PRO A 321 1.64 -3.05 9.78
N VAL A 322 2.24 -4.08 9.19
CA VAL A 322 2.66 -5.32 9.85
C VAL A 322 4.07 -5.67 9.41
N LEU A 323 4.94 -5.92 10.38
CA LEU A 323 6.32 -6.33 10.17
C LEU A 323 6.45 -7.85 10.20
N PHE A 324 7.22 -8.35 9.23
CA PHE A 324 7.58 -9.75 9.10
C PHE A 324 9.04 -9.92 9.43
N LYS A 325 9.31 -10.65 10.51
CA LYS A 325 10.66 -10.95 10.96
C LYS A 325 11.29 -12.03 10.07
N VAL A 326 12.43 -11.72 9.45
CA VAL A 326 13.16 -12.66 8.60
C VAL A 326 14.56 -12.91 9.16
N PRO A 327 14.85 -14.13 9.65
CA PRO A 327 16.19 -14.49 10.10
C PRO A 327 17.18 -14.39 8.94
N HIS A 328 18.34 -13.76 9.17
CA HIS A 328 19.44 -13.83 8.22
C HIS A 328 20.04 -15.24 8.27
N MET A 329 19.93 -15.96 7.15
CA MET A 329 20.71 -17.17 6.92
C MET A 329 22.09 -16.72 6.43
N SER A 330 23.12 -16.85 7.27
CA SER A 330 24.50 -16.79 6.81
C SER A 330 24.71 -17.90 5.77
N GLY A 331 24.82 -17.51 4.50
CA GLY A 331 25.15 -18.43 3.41
C GLY A 331 26.54 -19.05 3.60
N GLN A 332 26.63 -20.34 3.28
CA GLN A 332 27.88 -21.08 3.09
C GLN A 332 28.64 -20.60 1.86
#